data_AF-A0A1S1MZY6-F1
#
_entry.id   AF-A0A1S1MZY6-F1
#
_cell.length_a   1.000
_cell.length_b   1.000
_cell.length_c   1.000
_cell.angle_alpha   90.00
_cell.angle_beta   90.00
_cell.angle_gamma   90.00
#
_symmetry.space_group_name_H-M   'P 1'
#
loop_
_entity.id
_entity.type
_entity.pdbx_description
1 polymer ?
#
loop_
_entity_poly.entity_id
_entity_poly.type
_entity_poly.pdbx_seq_one_letter_code
_entity_poly.pdbx_strand_id
1 'polypeptide(L)'
;MANNHNRRPFYTLLAVIILLAVYFGYFWFNEQPSASFKNMPLVQMLEQDEQLTITKDLPPQPSSHHNPQPMRQMHCDLEEFIKRQETASKERLSSLVEEFTKVQHMFGSHSLLTVYHRNIATETIDKLIERLALVHHLYGQLLGERAYKSIQLNLVILPNRAEYEDHTSRYGFDPRASQGVFFHGSNSAFIEYKNDKQVVATAVHEAVHAMNLRLIGLTPRWLNEGMAQLLESVNKQGNILIFDSDPRVFQNPPYDIYALLESESQWGSIDMARLYYSGWSWLSYIISNDSGMKMLTRLVGRESVNPCDVLSSDESYDILQSTSTTFEQDFQDWFYVQKSEI
;
A
#
# COMPACT_ATOMS: atom_id res chain seq x y z
N MET A 1 64.79 53.09 8.34
CA MET A 1 64.99 52.16 7.21
C MET A 1 65.07 50.74 7.78
N ALA A 2 63.96 50.00 7.73
CA ALA A 2 63.86 48.58 8.11
C ALA A 2 62.69 48.00 7.31
N ASN A 3 62.95 47.21 6.29
CA ASN A 3 63.16 45.75 6.26
C ASN A 3 61.84 45.01 6.01
N ASN A 4 61.64 44.64 4.74
CA ASN A 4 60.46 43.97 4.21
C ASN A 4 60.77 42.48 4.05
N HIS A 5 60.60 41.71 5.12
CA HIS A 5 60.69 40.26 5.12
C HIS A 5 59.47 39.66 5.83
N ASN A 6 58.51 39.18 5.05
CA ASN A 6 57.72 37.94 5.25
C ASN A 6 56.37 38.05 4.53
N ARG A 7 56.35 37.71 3.24
CA ARG A 7 55.12 37.39 2.50
C ARG A 7 55.23 36.06 1.76
N ARG A 8 56.06 35.12 2.23
CA ARG A 8 56.20 33.78 1.63
C ARG A 8 55.26 32.68 2.17
N PRO A 9 54.73 32.69 3.41
CA PRO A 9 53.88 31.59 3.87
C PRO A 9 52.41 31.70 3.42
N PHE A 10 51.95 32.88 2.98
CA PHE A 10 50.54 33.07 2.61
C PHE A 10 50.21 32.53 1.21
N TYR A 11 51.12 32.68 0.25
CA TYR A 11 50.93 32.18 -1.12
C TYR A 11 51.08 30.66 -1.22
N THR A 12 51.89 30.04 -0.36
CA THR A 12 52.02 28.58 -0.29
C THR A 12 50.76 27.94 0.29
N LEU A 13 50.16 28.53 1.33
CA LEU A 13 48.90 28.03 1.90
C LEU A 13 47.73 28.16 0.91
N LEU A 14 47.66 29.28 0.18
CA LEU A 14 46.61 29.50 -0.83
C LEU A 14 46.74 28.54 -2.02
N ALA A 15 47.96 28.25 -2.47
CA ALA A 15 48.21 27.28 -3.54
C ALA A 15 47.83 25.84 -3.14
N VAL A 16 48.07 25.45 -1.88
CA VAL A 16 47.69 24.14 -1.36
C VAL A 16 46.16 24.01 -1.23
N ILE A 17 45.47 25.07 -0.80
CA ILE A 17 43.99 25.07 -0.72
C ILE A 17 43.37 24.99 -2.12
N ILE A 18 43.93 25.69 -3.11
CA ILE A 18 43.44 25.62 -4.51
C ILE A 18 43.70 24.23 -5.10
N LEU A 19 44.86 23.62 -4.83
CA LEU A 19 45.16 22.25 -5.29
C LEU A 19 44.27 21.20 -4.62
N LEU A 20 43.95 21.35 -3.33
CA LEU A 20 42.99 20.48 -2.64
C LEU A 20 41.55 20.69 -3.14
N ALA A 21 41.14 21.93 -3.45
CA ALA A 21 39.83 22.21 -4.03
C ALA A 21 39.69 21.67 -5.46
N VAL A 22 40.75 21.68 -6.26
CA VAL A 22 40.77 21.07 -7.60
C VAL A 22 40.80 19.54 -7.49
N TYR A 23 41.57 18.97 -6.56
CA TYR A 23 41.66 17.52 -6.37
C TYR A 23 40.35 16.92 -5.82
N PHE A 24 39.74 17.55 -4.81
CA PHE A 24 38.42 17.14 -4.29
C PHE A 24 37.26 17.55 -5.21
N GLY A 25 37.37 18.68 -5.91
CA GLY A 25 36.37 19.11 -6.90
C GLY A 25 36.28 18.16 -8.09
N TYR A 26 37.41 17.59 -8.54
CA TYR A 26 37.41 16.55 -9.60
C TYR A 26 36.83 15.22 -9.12
N PHE A 27 36.93 14.90 -7.83
CA PHE A 27 36.40 13.66 -7.26
C PHE A 27 34.92 13.75 -6.88
N TRP A 28 34.37 14.96 -6.73
CA TRP A 28 32.96 15.18 -6.38
C TRP A 28 32.03 15.47 -7.59
N PHE A 29 32.60 15.77 -8.76
CA PHE A 29 31.82 16.09 -9.97
C PHE A 29 31.81 15.00 -11.06
N ASN A 30 32.45 13.84 -10.85
CA ASN A 30 32.55 12.79 -11.88
C ASN A 30 31.90 11.44 -11.56
N GLU A 31 31.05 11.37 -10.53
CA GLU A 31 30.06 10.29 -10.40
C GLU A 31 28.64 10.89 -10.42
N GLN A 32 28.28 11.51 -11.54
CA GLN A 32 26.91 11.36 -11.98
C GLN A 32 26.81 9.97 -12.61
N PRO A 33 26.01 9.03 -12.06
CA PRO A 33 25.57 7.94 -12.89
C PRO A 33 24.84 8.59 -14.05
N SER A 34 25.41 8.48 -15.25
CA SER A 34 24.68 8.70 -16.48
C SER A 34 23.53 7.70 -16.46
N ALA A 35 22.40 8.12 -15.90
CA ALA A 35 21.12 7.52 -16.19
C ALA A 35 20.96 7.70 -17.70
N SER A 36 21.34 6.67 -18.44
CA SER A 36 20.82 6.45 -19.77
C SER A 36 19.31 6.38 -19.60
N PHE A 37 18.64 7.52 -19.75
CA PHE A 37 17.21 7.63 -19.98
C PHE A 37 16.92 7.01 -21.35
N LYS A 38 17.00 5.69 -21.42
CA LYS A 38 16.33 4.89 -22.43
C LYS A 38 15.23 4.16 -21.68
N ASN A 39 14.00 4.50 -22.05
CA ASN A 39 12.71 4.04 -21.54
C ASN A 39 12.25 4.80 -20.27
N MET A 40 11.54 5.90 -20.51
CA MET A 40 10.65 6.50 -19.53
C MET A 40 9.57 5.47 -19.15
N PRO A 41 9.36 5.14 -17.86
CA PRO A 41 8.41 4.09 -17.48
C PRO A 41 6.96 4.51 -17.75
N LEU A 42 6.11 3.54 -18.12
CA LEU A 42 4.67 3.65 -18.34
C LEU A 42 3.92 4.36 -17.18
N VAL A 43 4.48 4.32 -15.97
CA VAL A 43 3.97 4.94 -14.74
C VAL A 43 3.80 6.46 -14.87
N GLN A 44 4.74 7.15 -15.55
CA GLN A 44 4.65 8.60 -15.74
C GLN A 44 3.57 8.98 -16.77
N MET A 45 3.22 8.05 -17.68
CA MET A 45 2.14 8.23 -18.65
C MET A 45 0.76 8.01 -18.04
N LEU A 46 0.63 7.13 -17.03
CA LEU A 46 -0.63 6.95 -16.27
C LEU A 46 -1.01 8.19 -15.46
N GLU A 47 -0.02 9.00 -15.06
CA GLU A 47 -0.25 10.23 -14.27
C GLU A 47 -0.53 11.47 -15.12
N GLN A 48 -0.17 11.48 -16.42
CA GLN A 48 -0.17 12.71 -17.22
C GLN A 48 -1.32 12.90 -18.22
N ASP A 49 -2.15 11.91 -18.57
CA ASP A 49 -3.26 12.21 -19.52
C ASP A 49 -4.44 11.22 -19.59
N GLU A 50 -4.56 10.25 -18.67
CA GLU A 50 -5.65 9.27 -18.74
C GLU A 50 -6.56 9.38 -17.51
N GLN A 51 -7.75 9.98 -17.68
CA GLN A 51 -8.82 9.80 -16.70
C GLN A 51 -9.21 8.31 -16.72
N LEU A 52 -8.63 7.51 -15.84
CA LEU A 52 -9.23 6.23 -15.46
C LEU A 52 -10.58 6.57 -14.81
N THR A 53 -11.66 6.21 -15.48
CA THR A 53 -13.01 6.50 -15.01
C THR A 53 -13.45 5.42 -14.04
N ILE A 54 -13.69 5.84 -12.80
CA ILE A 54 -14.74 5.29 -11.94
C ILE A 54 -15.59 6.49 -11.53
N THR A 55 -16.90 6.34 -11.64
CA THR A 55 -17.87 7.41 -11.91
C THR A 55 -17.92 8.48 -10.81
N LYS A 56 -17.96 9.75 -11.24
CA LYS A 56 -17.69 10.92 -10.40
C LYS A 56 -18.97 11.74 -10.22
N ASP A 57 -19.30 12.05 -8.96
CA ASP A 57 -19.85 13.33 -8.50
C ASP A 57 -20.10 13.27 -6.98
N LEU A 58 -19.50 14.21 -6.24
CA LEU A 58 -19.56 14.34 -4.78
C LEU A 58 -20.46 15.53 -4.37
N PRO A 59 -21.41 15.35 -3.43
CA PRO A 59 -22.05 16.44 -2.71
C PRO A 59 -21.31 16.78 -1.38
N PRO A 60 -21.49 18.00 -0.84
CA PRO A 60 -20.79 18.46 0.37
C PRO A 60 -21.27 17.73 1.65
N GLN A 61 -20.34 17.60 2.61
CA GLN A 61 -20.55 16.88 3.87
C GLN A 61 -21.43 17.63 4.88
N PRO A 62 -22.27 16.92 5.67
CA PRO A 62 -22.89 17.48 6.87
C PRO A 62 -21.94 17.40 8.07
N SER A 63 -22.02 18.41 8.94
CA SER A 63 -21.38 18.41 10.25
C SER A 63 -22.27 17.65 11.25
N SER A 64 -21.68 16.74 12.03
CA SER A 64 -22.35 16.22 13.23
C SER A 64 -21.38 16.23 14.41
N HIS A 65 -21.82 16.89 15.47
CA HIS A 65 -21.26 16.79 16.80
C HIS A 65 -21.94 15.62 17.51
N HIS A 66 -21.18 14.62 17.94
CA HIS A 66 -21.54 13.77 19.09
C HIS A 66 -20.26 13.40 19.86
N ASN A 67 -20.37 13.41 21.18
CA ASN A 67 -19.27 13.37 22.13
C ASN A 67 -19.47 12.15 23.04
N PRO A 68 -18.65 11.09 22.96
CA PRO A 68 -18.64 10.04 23.98
C PRO A 68 -17.57 10.33 25.05
N GLN A 69 -17.90 10.04 26.30
CA GLN A 69 -17.01 10.21 27.45
C GLN A 69 -15.79 9.26 27.43
N PRO A 70 -14.65 9.64 28.05
CA PRO A 70 -13.39 8.95 27.84
C PRO A 70 -13.26 7.72 28.75
N MET A 71 -13.38 6.52 28.17
CA MET A 71 -12.54 5.41 28.64
C MET A 71 -11.09 5.78 28.35
N ARG A 72 -10.19 5.48 29.29
CA ARG A 72 -8.76 5.84 29.28
C ARG A 72 -8.11 5.39 27.96
N GLN A 73 -8.12 6.28 26.96
CA GLN A 73 -7.53 6.07 25.65
C GLN A 73 -6.04 5.85 25.84
N MET A 74 -5.58 4.65 25.50
CA MET A 74 -4.20 4.47 25.08
C MET A 74 -4.00 5.45 23.93
N HIS A 75 -3.17 6.46 24.13
CA HIS A 75 -2.99 7.54 23.16
C HIS A 75 -2.41 6.94 21.88
N CYS A 76 -3.23 6.76 20.86
CA CYS A 76 -2.75 6.36 19.55
C CYS A 76 -2.14 7.61 18.90
N ASP A 77 -0.84 7.56 18.68
CA ASP A 77 -0.09 8.53 17.90
C ASP A 77 0.44 7.79 16.66
N LEU A 78 -0.30 7.90 15.55
CA LEU A 78 0.06 7.22 14.31
C LEU A 78 1.36 7.77 13.72
N GLU A 79 1.65 9.06 13.89
CA GLU A 79 2.89 9.65 13.36
C GLU A 79 4.11 9.18 14.15
N GLU A 80 4.01 9.12 15.47
CA GLU A 80 5.06 8.51 16.30
C GLU A 80 5.20 7.01 15.99
N PHE A 81 4.10 6.31 15.76
CA PHE A 81 4.14 4.91 15.33
C PHE A 81 4.87 4.73 14.00
N ILE A 82 4.57 5.55 12.98
CA ILE A 82 5.23 5.53 11.68
C ILE A 82 6.73 5.82 11.83
N LYS A 83 7.10 6.78 12.67
CA LYS A 83 8.52 7.06 12.96
C LYS A 83 9.23 5.87 13.60
N ARG A 84 8.56 5.13 14.50
CA ARG A 84 9.09 3.88 15.07
C ARG A 84 9.21 2.79 14.00
N GLN A 85 8.24 2.67 13.10
CA GLN A 85 8.30 1.72 11.98
C GLN A 85 9.53 1.97 11.12
N GLU A 86 9.87 3.22 10.78
CA GLU A 86 11.06 3.53 9.97
C GLU A 86 12.35 3.03 10.62
N THR A 87 12.47 3.15 11.94
CA THR A 87 13.63 2.67 12.69
C THR A 87 13.68 1.14 12.69
N ALA A 88 12.56 0.49 13.01
CA ALA A 88 12.45 -0.97 13.01
C ALA A 88 12.65 -1.57 11.60
N SER A 89 12.21 -0.86 10.56
CA SER A 89 12.42 -1.24 9.17
C SER A 89 13.90 -1.26 8.81
N LYS A 90 14.64 -0.20 9.18
CA LYS A 90 16.09 -0.12 8.93
C LYS A 90 16.85 -1.26 9.60
N GLU A 91 16.56 -1.53 10.86
CA GLU A 91 17.16 -2.66 11.59
C GLU A 91 16.83 -4.01 10.95
N ARG A 92 15.57 -4.20 10.57
CA ARG A 92 15.10 -5.45 9.97
C ARG A 92 15.68 -5.70 8.57
N LEU A 93 15.84 -4.64 7.78
CA LEU A 93 16.26 -4.74 6.38
C LEU A 93 17.77 -4.62 6.19
N SER A 94 18.52 -4.15 7.20
CA SER A 94 19.98 -3.97 7.08
C SER A 94 20.72 -5.27 6.81
N SER A 95 20.26 -6.39 7.36
CA SER A 95 20.88 -7.70 7.11
C SER A 95 20.63 -8.24 5.71
N LEU A 96 19.66 -7.70 4.98
CA LEU A 96 19.31 -8.18 3.63
C LEU A 96 20.17 -7.56 2.52
N VAL A 97 20.85 -6.45 2.80
CA VAL A 97 21.58 -5.67 1.79
C VAL A 97 22.73 -6.45 1.16
N GLU A 98 23.33 -7.38 1.90
CA GLU A 98 24.45 -8.20 1.41
C GLU A 98 23.99 -9.39 0.55
N GLU A 99 22.78 -9.88 0.78
CA GLU A 99 22.28 -11.13 0.17
C GLU A 99 21.25 -10.89 -0.95
N PHE A 100 20.58 -9.74 -0.94
CA PHE A 100 19.48 -9.44 -1.85
C PHE A 100 19.82 -8.29 -2.80
N THR A 101 19.37 -8.42 -4.04
CA THR A 101 19.28 -7.28 -4.95
C THR A 101 18.24 -6.32 -4.41
N LYS A 102 18.61 -5.04 -4.30
CA LYS A 102 17.71 -3.95 -3.91
C LYS A 102 17.31 -3.14 -5.13
N VAL A 103 16.02 -3.05 -5.39
CA VAL A 103 15.43 -2.16 -6.41
C VAL A 103 14.58 -1.11 -5.71
N GLN A 104 14.66 0.13 -6.21
CA GLN A 104 13.87 1.25 -5.71
C GLN A 104 13.12 1.89 -6.87
N HIS A 105 11.84 2.17 -6.64
CA HIS A 105 10.99 2.80 -7.64
C HIS A 105 10.05 3.82 -7.00
N MET A 106 9.95 4.99 -7.61
CA MET A 106 8.98 6.00 -7.22
C MET A 106 7.67 5.73 -7.95
N PHE A 107 6.56 5.67 -7.21
CA PHE A 107 5.21 5.64 -7.77
C PHE A 107 4.41 6.77 -7.11
N GLY A 108 3.53 7.45 -7.82
CA GLY A 108 3.02 8.73 -7.30
C GLY A 108 4.09 9.81 -7.29
N SER A 109 3.73 10.98 -6.75
CA SER A 109 4.65 12.10 -6.58
C SER A 109 5.66 11.92 -5.44
N HIS A 110 5.29 11.17 -4.39
CA HIS A 110 6.07 11.09 -3.15
C HIS A 110 6.11 9.69 -2.51
N SER A 111 5.73 8.63 -3.24
CA SER A 111 5.72 7.27 -2.69
C SER A 111 6.86 6.42 -3.25
N LEU A 112 7.53 5.70 -2.36
CA LEU A 112 8.72 4.93 -2.67
C LEU A 112 8.46 3.45 -2.40
N LEU A 113 8.62 2.64 -3.43
CA LEU A 113 8.73 1.20 -3.33
C LEU A 113 10.21 0.81 -3.21
N THR A 114 10.53 0.03 -2.20
CA THR A 114 11.81 -0.68 -2.08
C THR A 114 11.55 -2.18 -2.10
N VAL A 115 12.15 -2.89 -3.06
CA VAL A 115 12.03 -4.35 -3.19
C VAL A 115 13.41 -4.98 -2.98
N TYR A 116 13.49 -5.91 -2.05
CA TYR A 116 14.62 -6.81 -1.85
C TYR A 116 14.27 -8.17 -2.45
N HIS A 117 15.07 -8.67 -3.38
CA HIS A 117 14.79 -9.95 -4.03
C HIS A 117 16.07 -10.66 -4.50
N ARG A 118 15.96 -11.95 -4.84
CA ARG A 118 17.02 -12.70 -5.54
C ARG A 118 16.45 -13.35 -6.79
N ASN A 119 17.12 -13.14 -7.93
CA ASN A 119 16.79 -13.77 -9.21
C ASN A 119 15.32 -13.60 -9.66
N ILE A 120 14.71 -12.47 -9.34
CA ILE A 120 13.38 -12.10 -9.88
C ILE A 120 13.60 -11.31 -11.16
N ALA A 121 12.86 -11.67 -12.20
CA ALA A 121 12.95 -11.00 -13.49
C ALA A 121 12.47 -9.55 -13.39
N THR A 122 13.10 -8.64 -14.14
CA THR A 122 12.72 -7.23 -14.21
C THR A 122 11.25 -7.07 -14.61
N GLU A 123 10.76 -7.87 -15.56
CA GLU A 123 9.35 -7.85 -16.00
C GLU A 123 8.36 -8.11 -14.84
N THR A 124 8.73 -8.97 -13.89
CA THR A 124 7.92 -9.26 -12.70
C THR A 124 7.86 -8.05 -11.77
N ILE A 125 8.98 -7.34 -11.61
CA ILE A 125 9.04 -6.09 -10.83
C ILE A 125 8.26 -4.97 -11.51
N ASP A 126 8.36 -4.86 -12.84
CA ASP A 126 7.62 -3.86 -13.62
C ASP A 126 6.10 -4.07 -13.48
N LYS A 127 5.62 -5.32 -13.59
CA LYS A 127 4.21 -5.67 -13.35
C LYS A 127 3.73 -5.30 -11.95
N LEU A 128 4.55 -5.52 -10.93
CA LEU A 128 4.24 -5.12 -9.56
C LEU A 128 4.10 -3.59 -9.47
N ILE A 129 5.06 -2.84 -10.01
CA ILE A 129 5.02 -1.37 -10.03
C ILE A 129 3.76 -0.86 -10.74
N GLU A 130 3.43 -1.42 -11.91
CA GLU A 130 2.23 -1.06 -12.67
C GLU A 130 0.96 -1.27 -11.84
N ARG A 131 0.82 -2.42 -11.17
CA ARG A 131 -0.35 -2.68 -10.31
C ARG A 131 -0.42 -1.73 -9.12
N LEU A 132 0.70 -1.44 -8.46
CA LEU A 132 0.74 -0.48 -7.35
C LEU A 132 0.38 0.93 -7.79
N ALA A 133 0.73 1.34 -9.01
CA ALA A 133 0.29 2.61 -9.57
C ALA A 133 -1.24 2.65 -9.77
N LEU A 134 -1.86 1.55 -10.21
CA LEU A 134 -3.32 1.45 -10.30
C LEU A 134 -4.00 1.52 -8.93
N VAL A 135 -3.44 0.81 -7.93
CA VAL A 135 -3.92 0.88 -6.55
C VAL A 135 -3.84 2.31 -6.01
N HIS A 136 -2.70 2.97 -6.20
CA HIS A 136 -2.50 4.35 -5.77
C HIS A 136 -3.46 5.32 -6.47
N HIS A 137 -3.72 5.12 -7.76
CA HIS A 137 -4.72 5.88 -8.49
C HIS A 137 -6.13 5.74 -7.89
N LEU A 138 -6.55 4.50 -7.57
CA LEU A 138 -7.83 4.25 -6.93
C LEU A 138 -7.93 4.95 -5.57
N TYR A 139 -6.89 4.91 -4.74
CA TYR A 139 -6.87 5.70 -3.50
C TYR A 139 -7.01 7.19 -3.76
N GLY A 140 -6.40 7.73 -4.82
CA GLY A 140 -6.59 9.11 -5.26
C GLY A 140 -8.06 9.44 -5.54
N GLN A 141 -8.81 8.51 -6.13
CA GLN A 141 -10.25 8.67 -6.37
C GLN A 141 -11.07 8.62 -5.07
N LEU A 142 -10.71 7.72 -4.14
CA LEU A 142 -11.45 7.51 -2.88
C LEU A 142 -11.19 8.61 -1.83
N LEU A 143 -9.97 9.14 -1.78
CA LEU A 143 -9.52 10.02 -0.70
C LEU A 143 -9.19 11.45 -1.15
N GLY A 144 -9.16 11.70 -2.47
CA GLY A 144 -8.77 13.00 -3.02
C GLY A 144 -7.40 13.41 -2.52
N GLU A 145 -7.28 14.64 -2.02
CA GLU A 145 -6.00 15.19 -1.54
C GLU A 145 -5.34 14.38 -0.41
N ARG A 146 -6.13 13.65 0.39
CA ARG A 146 -5.61 12.84 1.50
C ARG A 146 -4.82 11.62 1.02
N ALA A 147 -4.96 11.23 -0.26
CA ALA A 147 -4.17 10.17 -0.87
C ALA A 147 -2.71 10.60 -1.15
N TYR A 148 -2.39 11.89 -1.22
CA TYR A 148 -1.05 12.38 -1.57
C TYR A 148 -0.04 12.34 -0.42
N LYS A 149 -0.33 11.63 0.67
CA LYS A 149 0.66 11.36 1.72
C LYS A 149 1.79 10.51 1.15
N SER A 150 3.03 10.77 1.56
CA SER A 150 4.16 9.92 1.21
C SER A 150 3.98 8.51 1.80
N ILE A 151 4.06 7.49 0.93
CA ILE A 151 4.00 6.08 1.30
C ILE A 151 5.37 5.46 1.07
N GLN A 152 5.92 4.80 2.09
CA GLN A 152 7.09 3.95 1.95
C GLN A 152 6.63 2.49 1.98
N LEU A 153 6.96 1.72 0.95
CA LEU A 153 6.69 0.29 0.88
C LEU A 153 8.00 -0.48 0.87
N ASN A 154 8.17 -1.41 1.80
CA ASN A 154 9.35 -2.29 1.83
C ASN A 154 8.91 -3.73 1.66
N LEU A 155 9.27 -4.34 0.53
CA LEU A 155 8.92 -5.70 0.18
C LEU A 155 10.17 -6.57 0.12
N VAL A 156 10.11 -7.76 0.69
CA VAL A 156 11.18 -8.76 0.67
C VAL A 156 10.64 -10.03 0.03
N ILE A 157 11.10 -10.32 -1.18
CA ILE A 157 10.72 -11.53 -1.93
C ILE A 157 11.75 -12.61 -1.62
N LEU A 158 11.30 -13.65 -0.92
CA LEU A 158 12.09 -14.79 -0.49
C LEU A 158 11.95 -15.93 -1.50
N PRO A 159 13.05 -16.55 -1.98
CA PRO A 159 13.01 -17.42 -3.17
C PRO A 159 12.23 -18.72 -3.03
N ASN A 160 11.95 -19.16 -1.80
CA ASN A 160 11.27 -20.43 -1.54
C ASN A 160 10.64 -20.45 -0.14
N ARG A 161 9.83 -21.49 0.10
CA ARG A 161 9.13 -21.74 1.36
C ARG A 161 10.05 -21.79 2.58
N ALA A 162 11.18 -22.49 2.49
CA ALA A 162 12.06 -22.68 3.65
C ALA A 162 12.63 -21.35 4.14
N GLU A 163 13.05 -20.48 3.22
CA GLU A 163 13.55 -19.15 3.57
C GLU A 163 12.43 -18.23 4.05
N TYR A 164 11.24 -18.32 3.46
CA TYR A 164 10.06 -17.62 3.97
C TYR A 164 9.75 -17.98 5.42
N GLU A 165 9.73 -19.27 5.74
CA GLU A 165 9.48 -19.76 7.10
C GLU A 165 10.57 -19.32 8.07
N ASP A 166 11.84 -19.43 7.70
CA ASP A 166 12.98 -19.04 8.53
C ASP A 166 12.98 -17.53 8.84
N HIS A 167 12.75 -16.68 7.83
CA HIS A 167 12.74 -15.24 8.04
C HIS A 167 11.55 -14.76 8.87
N THR A 168 10.34 -15.28 8.62
CA THR A 168 9.12 -14.76 9.25
C THR A 168 8.89 -15.32 10.67
N SER A 169 9.29 -16.57 10.94
CA SER A 169 9.17 -17.18 12.26
C SER A 169 10.01 -16.47 13.34
N ARG A 170 11.16 -15.88 12.95
CA ARG A 170 12.00 -15.03 13.81
C ARG A 170 11.25 -13.82 14.37
N TYR A 171 10.14 -13.43 13.74
CA TYR A 171 9.30 -12.30 14.15
C TYR A 171 7.97 -12.74 14.78
N GLY A 172 7.84 -14.01 15.17
CA GLY A 172 6.67 -14.54 15.90
C GLY A 172 5.45 -14.82 15.03
N PHE A 173 5.60 -14.83 13.70
CA PHE A 173 4.54 -15.21 12.77
C PHE A 173 4.54 -16.74 12.54
N ASP A 174 3.35 -17.35 12.35
CA ASP A 174 3.25 -18.74 11.87
C ASP A 174 3.22 -18.75 10.34
N PRO A 175 4.34 -19.07 9.66
CA PRO A 175 4.45 -18.96 8.21
C PRO A 175 3.62 -19.98 7.43
N ARG A 176 3.10 -21.02 8.09
CA ARG A 176 2.31 -22.06 7.42
C ARG A 176 0.92 -21.56 7.02
N ALA A 177 0.49 -20.43 7.59
CA ALA A 177 -0.82 -19.86 7.38
C ALA A 177 -0.93 -19.02 6.09
N SER A 178 0.18 -18.62 5.46
CA SER A 178 0.13 -17.70 4.31
C SER A 178 1.29 -17.85 3.32
N GLN A 179 1.26 -17.04 2.26
CA GLN A 179 2.33 -16.87 1.25
C GLN A 179 2.99 -15.48 1.35
N GLY A 180 2.43 -14.61 2.19
CA GLY A 180 2.85 -13.24 2.42
C GLY A 180 2.48 -12.82 3.84
N VAL A 181 3.23 -11.87 4.39
CA VAL A 181 2.86 -11.21 5.65
C VAL A 181 3.42 -9.80 5.69
N PHE A 182 2.54 -8.84 5.95
CA PHE A 182 2.90 -7.48 6.30
C PHE A 182 3.06 -7.31 7.80
N PHE A 183 4.26 -6.96 8.23
CA PHE A 183 4.52 -6.61 9.62
C PHE A 183 4.31 -5.12 9.85
N HIS A 184 3.13 -4.76 10.37
CA HIS A 184 2.82 -3.39 10.75
C HIS A 184 3.88 -2.77 11.67
N GLY A 185 4.53 -3.51 12.57
CA GLY A 185 5.53 -2.93 13.47
C GLY A 185 6.79 -2.36 12.79
N SER A 186 7.12 -2.81 11.58
CA SER A 186 8.36 -2.46 10.87
C SER A 186 8.15 -1.98 9.44
N ASN A 187 6.90 -1.80 9.02
CA ASN A 187 6.53 -1.42 7.66
C ASN A 187 7.29 -2.25 6.60
N SER A 188 7.25 -3.57 6.74
CA SER A 188 7.94 -4.50 5.87
C SER A 188 7.07 -5.72 5.59
N ALA A 189 6.92 -6.08 4.33
CA ALA A 189 6.27 -7.31 3.91
C ALA A 189 7.29 -8.35 3.48
N PHE A 190 7.05 -9.60 3.84
CA PHE A 190 7.83 -10.75 3.38
C PHE A 190 6.92 -11.64 2.54
N ILE A 191 7.40 -12.06 1.37
CA ILE A 191 6.61 -12.79 0.37
C ILE A 191 7.40 -14.02 -0.05
N GLU A 192 6.75 -15.18 -0.03
CA GLU A 192 7.27 -16.39 -0.66
C GLU A 192 7.12 -16.28 -2.18
N TYR A 193 8.20 -16.56 -2.91
CA TYR A 193 8.18 -16.71 -4.35
C TYR A 193 7.83 -18.15 -4.76
N LYS A 194 6.76 -18.32 -5.54
CA LYS A 194 6.45 -19.57 -6.26
C LYS A 194 6.51 -19.41 -7.77
N ASN A 195 5.99 -18.29 -8.27
CA ASN A 195 6.02 -17.89 -9.67
C ASN A 195 5.68 -16.39 -9.79
N ASP A 196 5.92 -15.82 -10.97
CA ASP A 196 5.72 -14.40 -11.23
C ASP A 196 4.29 -13.91 -10.99
N LYS A 197 3.26 -14.68 -11.37
CA LYS A 197 1.86 -14.26 -11.16
C LYS A 197 1.54 -14.19 -9.67
N GLN A 198 1.91 -15.21 -8.91
CA GLN A 198 1.64 -15.29 -7.49
C GLN A 198 2.41 -14.23 -6.71
N VAL A 199 3.72 -14.05 -6.96
CA VAL A 199 4.51 -13.08 -6.19
C VAL A 199 4.02 -11.66 -6.40
N VAL A 200 3.59 -11.30 -7.62
CA VAL A 200 3.02 -9.98 -7.92
C VAL A 200 1.71 -9.80 -7.16
N ALA A 201 0.80 -10.76 -7.21
CA ALA A 201 -0.48 -10.68 -6.48
C ALA A 201 -0.24 -10.54 -4.97
N THR A 202 0.54 -11.42 -4.36
CA THR A 202 0.85 -11.36 -2.93
C THR A 202 1.58 -10.07 -2.54
N ALA A 203 2.52 -9.59 -3.36
CA ALA A 203 3.20 -8.32 -3.10
C ALA A 203 2.25 -7.12 -3.12
N VAL A 204 1.27 -7.10 -4.05
CA VAL A 204 0.22 -6.07 -4.08
C VAL A 204 -0.69 -6.18 -2.86
N HIS A 205 -1.10 -7.40 -2.48
CA HIS A 205 -1.90 -7.66 -1.27
C HIS A 205 -1.25 -7.04 -0.02
N GLU A 206 0.01 -7.39 0.24
CA GLU A 206 0.72 -6.88 1.41
C GLU A 206 0.99 -5.37 1.34
N ALA A 207 1.21 -4.84 0.13
CA ALA A 207 1.35 -3.40 -0.06
C ALA A 207 0.05 -2.64 0.23
N VAL A 208 -1.11 -3.21 -0.07
CA VAL A 208 -2.42 -2.61 0.26
C VAL A 208 -2.58 -2.45 1.77
N HIS A 209 -2.16 -3.42 2.59
CA HIS A 209 -2.16 -3.24 4.05
C HIS A 209 -1.30 -2.05 4.51
N ALA A 210 -0.13 -1.87 3.90
CA ALA A 210 0.73 -0.72 4.20
C ALA A 210 0.10 0.60 3.75
N MET A 211 -0.54 0.63 2.56
CA MET A 211 -1.27 1.79 2.07
C MET A 211 -2.47 2.14 2.95
N ASN A 212 -3.27 1.14 3.38
CA ASN A 212 -4.39 1.32 4.30
C ASN A 212 -3.94 2.01 5.58
N LEU A 213 -2.90 1.46 6.21
CA LEU A 213 -2.36 2.02 7.44
C LEU A 213 -1.88 3.46 7.27
N ARG A 214 -1.23 3.80 6.14
CA ARG A 214 -0.67 5.14 5.92
C ARG A 214 -1.74 6.17 5.53
N LEU A 215 -2.68 5.78 4.68
CA LEU A 215 -3.67 6.67 4.08
C LEU A 215 -4.91 6.83 4.96
N ILE A 216 -5.37 5.72 5.53
CA ILE A 216 -6.61 5.61 6.31
C ILE A 216 -6.27 5.61 7.81
N GLY A 217 -5.41 4.69 8.26
CA GLY A 217 -5.08 4.50 9.67
C GLY A 217 -5.45 3.09 10.13
N LEU A 218 -5.87 2.94 11.39
CA LEU A 218 -6.55 1.72 11.81
C LEU A 218 -7.79 1.51 10.94
N THR A 219 -8.03 0.27 10.52
CA THR A 219 -9.08 -0.08 9.56
C THR A 219 -9.71 -1.39 10.03
N PRO A 220 -11.04 -1.54 9.97
CA PRO A 220 -11.67 -2.81 10.36
C PRO A 220 -11.20 -3.91 9.41
N ARG A 221 -11.01 -5.12 9.93
CA ARG A 221 -10.40 -6.24 9.21
C ARG A 221 -11.15 -6.59 7.93
N TRP A 222 -12.48 -6.56 7.94
CA TRP A 222 -13.24 -6.88 6.72
C TRP A 222 -12.88 -5.94 5.55
N LEU A 223 -12.65 -4.66 5.85
CA LEU A 223 -12.28 -3.65 4.87
C LEU A 223 -10.79 -3.75 4.53
N ASN A 224 -9.92 -3.92 5.54
CA ASN A 224 -8.48 -4.05 5.33
C ASN A 224 -8.11 -5.27 4.48
N GLU A 225 -8.60 -6.44 4.87
CA GLU A 225 -8.38 -7.71 4.15
C GLU A 225 -9.17 -7.73 2.84
N GLY A 226 -10.41 -7.23 2.83
CA GLY A 226 -11.23 -7.18 1.62
C GLY A 226 -10.59 -6.33 0.52
N MET A 227 -10.06 -5.14 0.86
CA MET A 227 -9.34 -4.31 -0.11
C MET A 227 -8.08 -5.01 -0.60
N ALA A 228 -7.33 -5.68 0.27
CA ALA A 228 -6.14 -6.42 -0.12
C ALA A 228 -6.47 -7.58 -1.08
N GLN A 229 -7.52 -8.36 -0.80
CA GLN A 229 -8.01 -9.45 -1.65
C GLN A 229 -8.56 -8.97 -3.00
N LEU A 230 -9.26 -7.83 -3.03
CA LEU A 230 -9.77 -7.28 -4.29
C LEU A 230 -8.61 -6.77 -5.16
N LEU A 231 -7.74 -5.96 -4.56
CA LEU A 231 -6.75 -5.18 -5.28
C LEU A 231 -5.51 -6.00 -5.66
N GLU A 232 -5.24 -7.16 -5.06
CA GLU A 232 -4.13 -8.04 -5.47
C GLU A 232 -4.20 -8.44 -6.95
N SER A 233 -5.41 -8.49 -7.50
CA SER A 233 -5.69 -8.86 -8.89
C SER A 233 -5.86 -7.67 -9.84
N VAL A 234 -5.75 -6.44 -9.36
CA VAL A 234 -6.03 -5.25 -10.17
C VAL A 234 -5.20 -5.24 -11.45
N ASN A 235 -5.87 -4.94 -12.55
CA ASN A 235 -5.27 -4.73 -13.86
C ASN A 235 -6.06 -3.66 -14.61
N LYS A 236 -5.63 -3.31 -15.82
CA LYS A 236 -6.35 -2.38 -16.68
C LYS A 236 -6.60 -2.98 -18.07
N GLN A 237 -7.76 -2.66 -18.62
CA GLN A 237 -8.07 -2.87 -20.03
C GLN A 237 -8.51 -1.54 -20.63
N GLY A 238 -7.61 -0.90 -21.38
CA GLY A 238 -7.77 0.51 -21.75
C GLY A 238 -7.86 1.37 -20.49
N ASN A 239 -8.95 2.13 -20.35
CA ASN A 239 -9.16 3.07 -19.24
C ASN A 239 -9.99 2.48 -18.09
N ILE A 240 -10.27 1.18 -18.14
CA ILE A 240 -11.13 0.48 -17.20
C ILE A 240 -10.25 -0.39 -16.29
N LEU A 241 -10.42 -0.25 -14.98
CA LEU A 241 -9.85 -1.19 -14.01
C LEU A 241 -10.63 -2.50 -14.06
N ILE A 242 -9.90 -3.60 -14.12
CA ILE A 242 -10.44 -4.95 -14.09
C ILE A 242 -9.85 -5.72 -12.92
N PHE A 243 -10.64 -6.65 -12.38
CA PHE A 243 -10.29 -7.49 -11.25
C PHE A 243 -10.59 -8.94 -11.61
N ASP A 244 -9.71 -9.87 -11.23
CA ASP A 244 -9.95 -11.30 -11.46
C ASP A 244 -11.10 -11.77 -10.56
N SER A 245 -12.00 -12.61 -11.07
CA SER A 245 -13.03 -13.26 -10.25
C SER A 245 -12.41 -14.24 -9.26
N ASP A 246 -12.91 -14.26 -8.03
CA ASP A 246 -12.51 -15.24 -7.03
C ASP A 246 -13.21 -16.60 -7.27
N PRO A 247 -12.46 -17.71 -7.44
CA PRO A 247 -13.04 -19.03 -7.63
C PRO A 247 -13.96 -19.49 -6.47
N ARG A 248 -13.88 -18.86 -5.29
CA ARG A 248 -14.75 -19.15 -4.14
C ARG A 248 -16.20 -18.72 -4.38
N VAL A 249 -16.49 -17.89 -5.39
CA VAL A 249 -17.86 -17.51 -5.82
C VAL A 249 -18.78 -18.72 -6.02
N PHE A 250 -18.23 -19.89 -6.35
CA PHE A 250 -19.00 -21.11 -6.61
C PHE A 250 -19.24 -22.01 -5.39
N GLN A 251 -18.54 -21.77 -4.27
CA GLN A 251 -18.48 -22.75 -3.18
C GLN A 251 -19.53 -22.49 -2.10
N ASN A 252 -19.63 -21.26 -1.60
CA ASN A 252 -20.57 -20.87 -0.55
C ASN A 252 -20.98 -19.40 -0.72
N PRO A 253 -22.20 -18.99 -0.32
CA PRO A 253 -22.56 -17.59 -0.31
C PRO A 253 -21.69 -16.82 0.71
N PRO A 254 -21.33 -15.56 0.42
CA PRO A 254 -20.64 -14.71 1.38
C PRO A 254 -21.51 -14.46 2.62
N TYR A 255 -20.93 -13.93 3.70
CA TYR A 255 -21.71 -13.40 4.80
C TYR A 255 -22.56 -12.21 4.35
N ASP A 256 -23.73 -12.03 4.97
CA ASP A 256 -24.45 -10.76 4.89
C ASP A 256 -23.57 -9.63 5.42
N ILE A 257 -23.81 -8.40 4.95
CA ILE A 257 -22.93 -7.28 5.24
C ILE A 257 -22.83 -7.03 6.74
N TYR A 258 -23.94 -7.06 7.49
CA TYR A 258 -23.89 -6.76 8.92
C TYR A 258 -23.12 -7.83 9.70
N ALA A 259 -23.32 -9.13 9.38
CA ALA A 259 -22.51 -10.19 9.95
C ALA A 259 -21.01 -10.06 9.62
N LEU A 260 -20.68 -9.55 8.42
CA LEU A 260 -19.30 -9.25 8.05
C LEU A 260 -18.74 -8.05 8.84
N LEU A 261 -19.53 -6.99 9.02
CA LEU A 261 -19.14 -5.81 9.80
C LEU A 261 -18.91 -6.16 11.28
N GLU A 262 -19.69 -7.08 11.85
CA GLU A 262 -19.58 -7.57 13.24
C GLU A 262 -18.49 -8.66 13.43
N SER A 263 -17.76 -9.00 12.37
CA SER A 263 -16.86 -10.17 12.37
C SER A 263 -15.51 -9.96 13.03
N GLU A 264 -15.19 -8.78 13.58
CA GLU A 264 -13.84 -8.44 14.08
C GLU A 264 -13.26 -9.50 15.04
N SER A 265 -14.07 -10.01 15.97
CA SER A 265 -13.65 -11.04 16.94
C SER A 265 -13.52 -12.46 16.33
N GLN A 266 -13.98 -12.66 15.11
CA GLN A 266 -14.04 -13.96 14.42
C GLN A 266 -12.82 -14.21 13.51
N TRP A 267 -11.99 -13.20 13.26
CA TRP A 267 -10.74 -13.31 12.47
C TRP A 267 -9.68 -14.10 13.25
N GLY A 268 -9.73 -15.42 13.10
CA GLY A 268 -8.98 -16.41 13.89
C GLY A 268 -9.81 -17.66 14.21
N SER A 269 -11.10 -17.65 13.85
CA SER A 269 -12.02 -18.78 13.95
C SER A 269 -11.96 -19.70 12.71
N ILE A 270 -12.82 -20.73 12.69
CA ILE A 270 -12.78 -21.83 11.72
C ILE A 270 -13.03 -21.40 10.27
N ASP A 271 -13.76 -20.31 10.02
CA ASP A 271 -14.17 -19.91 8.65
C ASP A 271 -13.51 -18.61 8.14
N MET A 272 -12.22 -18.42 8.44
CA MET A 272 -11.46 -17.26 7.92
C MET A 272 -11.51 -17.18 6.40
N ALA A 273 -11.48 -18.32 5.69
CA ALA A 273 -11.53 -18.34 4.23
C ALA A 273 -12.80 -17.68 3.68
N ARG A 274 -13.95 -17.86 4.34
CA ARG A 274 -15.21 -17.20 4.00
C ARG A 274 -15.22 -15.73 4.38
N LEU A 275 -14.59 -15.32 5.49
CA LEU A 275 -14.46 -13.90 5.85
C LEU A 275 -13.68 -13.11 4.79
N TYR A 276 -12.52 -13.61 4.39
CA TYR A 276 -11.73 -13.05 3.28
C TYR A 276 -12.54 -12.93 1.98
N TYR A 277 -13.21 -14.02 1.62
CA TYR A 277 -14.07 -14.08 0.45
C TYR A 277 -15.28 -13.14 0.53
N SER A 278 -15.86 -12.96 1.70
CA SER A 278 -16.99 -12.05 1.92
C SER A 278 -16.57 -10.59 1.74
N GLY A 279 -15.40 -10.22 2.30
CA GLY A 279 -14.79 -8.91 2.06
C GLY A 279 -14.55 -8.65 0.57
N TRP A 280 -13.95 -9.61 -0.13
CA TRP A 280 -13.76 -9.54 -1.59
C TRP A 280 -15.08 -9.38 -2.35
N SER A 281 -16.12 -10.14 -1.99
CA SER A 281 -17.41 -10.14 -2.69
C SER A 281 -18.12 -8.80 -2.55
N TRP A 282 -18.24 -8.28 -1.32
CA TRP A 282 -18.87 -6.99 -1.07
C TRP A 282 -18.12 -5.85 -1.74
N LEU A 283 -16.79 -5.83 -1.66
CA LEU A 283 -16.00 -4.76 -2.30
C LEU A 283 -16.00 -4.85 -3.83
N SER A 284 -16.04 -6.06 -4.40
CA SER A 284 -16.23 -6.27 -5.84
C SER A 284 -17.54 -5.66 -6.34
N TYR A 285 -18.65 -5.89 -5.64
CA TYR A 285 -19.93 -5.24 -5.94
C TYR A 285 -19.85 -3.72 -5.77
N ILE A 286 -19.27 -3.25 -4.67
CA ILE A 286 -19.18 -1.82 -4.34
C ILE A 286 -18.36 -1.08 -5.41
N ILE A 287 -17.25 -1.64 -5.90
CA ILE A 287 -16.43 -0.99 -6.93
C ILE A 287 -17.04 -1.07 -8.34
N SER A 288 -17.95 -2.01 -8.59
CA SER A 288 -18.49 -2.26 -9.93
C SER A 288 -19.56 -1.27 -10.38
N ASN A 289 -19.99 -0.34 -9.52
CA ASN A 289 -21.04 0.63 -9.86
C ASN A 289 -20.89 1.96 -9.11
N ASP A 290 -21.50 3.01 -9.66
CA ASP A 290 -21.39 4.40 -9.16
C ASP A 290 -21.85 4.58 -7.73
N SER A 291 -22.95 3.92 -7.36
CA SER A 291 -23.57 4.04 -6.04
C SER A 291 -22.67 3.39 -4.99
N GLY A 292 -22.17 2.19 -5.29
CA GLY A 292 -21.17 1.50 -4.50
C GLY A 292 -19.88 2.33 -4.36
N MET A 293 -19.40 2.94 -5.44
CA MET A 293 -18.19 3.78 -5.35
C MET A 293 -18.36 4.99 -4.46
N LYS A 294 -19.56 5.58 -4.41
CA LYS A 294 -19.90 6.62 -3.43
C LYS A 294 -19.93 6.06 -2.01
N MET A 295 -20.38 4.82 -1.80
CA MET A 295 -20.33 4.16 -0.49
C MET A 295 -18.88 4.00 -0.02
N LEU A 296 -18.01 3.45 -0.86
CA LEU A 296 -16.60 3.23 -0.51
C LEU A 296 -15.89 4.55 -0.22
N THR A 297 -16.13 5.56 -1.06
CA THR A 297 -15.58 6.91 -0.87
C THR A 297 -16.00 7.51 0.47
N ARG A 298 -17.27 7.36 0.87
CA ARG A 298 -17.77 7.86 2.15
C ARG A 298 -17.21 7.08 3.33
N LEU A 299 -17.17 5.76 3.23
CA LEU A 299 -16.67 4.86 4.28
C LEU A 299 -15.18 5.12 4.54
N VAL A 300 -14.34 4.97 3.51
CA VAL A 300 -12.88 5.20 3.61
C VAL A 300 -12.58 6.68 3.93
N GLY A 301 -13.38 7.60 3.37
CA GLY A 301 -13.31 9.01 3.69
C GLY A 301 -13.63 9.34 5.14
N ARG A 302 -14.46 8.53 5.82
CA ARG A 302 -14.79 8.68 7.25
C ARG A 302 -13.75 8.03 8.15
N GLU A 303 -13.33 6.80 7.85
CA GLU A 303 -12.24 6.09 8.56
C GLU A 303 -10.96 6.93 8.58
N SER A 304 -10.62 7.57 7.45
CA SER A 304 -9.39 8.39 7.33
C SER A 304 -9.39 9.70 8.14
N VAL A 305 -10.50 10.10 8.76
CA VAL A 305 -10.56 11.36 9.53
C VAL A 305 -9.85 11.25 10.86
N ASN A 306 -10.02 10.12 11.57
CA ASN A 306 -9.34 9.85 12.82
C ASN A 306 -8.59 8.51 12.68
N PRO A 307 -7.31 8.54 12.30
CA PRO A 307 -6.57 7.32 11.92
C PRO A 307 -6.31 6.36 13.10
N CYS A 308 -6.75 6.73 14.29
CA CYS A 308 -6.59 6.01 15.54
C CYS A 308 -7.90 5.43 16.08
N ASP A 309 -8.98 5.65 15.35
CA ASP A 309 -10.31 5.18 15.64
C ASP A 309 -10.75 4.26 14.50
N VAL A 310 -11.59 3.28 14.82
CA VAL A 310 -12.15 2.35 13.85
C VAL A 310 -13.65 2.49 13.96
N LEU A 311 -14.33 2.74 12.84
CA LEU A 311 -15.78 2.85 12.87
C LEU A 311 -16.41 1.58 13.42
N SER A 312 -17.44 1.75 14.24
CA SER A 312 -18.29 0.63 14.64
C SER A 312 -19.02 0.03 13.43
N SER A 313 -19.51 -1.20 13.60
CA SER A 313 -20.32 -1.89 12.60
C SER A 313 -21.60 -1.11 12.28
N ASP A 314 -22.23 -0.49 13.29
CA ASP A 314 -23.40 0.38 13.11
C ASP A 314 -23.05 1.64 12.29
N GLU A 315 -21.97 2.34 12.63
CA GLU A 315 -21.54 3.52 11.86
C GLU A 315 -21.19 3.17 10.41
N SER A 316 -20.52 2.03 10.20
CA SER A 316 -20.20 1.53 8.87
C SER A 316 -21.46 1.22 8.08
N TYR A 317 -22.41 0.49 8.70
CA TYR A 317 -23.68 0.13 8.08
C TYR A 317 -24.51 1.37 7.71
N ASP A 318 -24.61 2.35 8.61
CA ASP A 318 -25.32 3.61 8.38
C ASP A 318 -24.75 4.38 7.18
N ILE A 319 -23.42 4.38 6.99
CA ILE A 319 -22.78 5.01 5.84
C ILE A 319 -23.17 4.31 4.53
N LEU A 320 -23.19 2.97 4.52
CA LEU A 320 -23.58 2.18 3.35
C LEU A 320 -25.06 2.42 3.02
N GLN A 321 -25.94 2.24 4.00
CA GLN A 321 -27.40 2.37 3.87
C GLN A 321 -27.85 3.79 3.49
N SER A 322 -27.21 4.82 4.05
CA SER A 322 -27.52 6.23 3.72
C SER A 322 -27.08 6.65 2.32
N THR A 323 -26.24 5.84 1.66
CA THR A 323 -25.78 6.09 0.29
C THR A 323 -26.67 5.37 -0.73
N SER A 324 -27.07 4.13 -0.47
CA SER A 324 -28.14 3.45 -1.21
C SER A 324 -28.94 2.56 -0.28
N THR A 325 -30.24 2.78 -0.20
CA THR A 325 -31.10 2.03 0.73
C THR A 325 -31.37 0.59 0.30
N THR A 326 -31.05 0.24 -0.94
CA THR A 326 -31.28 -1.08 -1.56
C THR A 326 -30.00 -1.89 -1.73
N PHE A 327 -28.86 -1.40 -1.21
CA PHE A 327 -27.54 -1.94 -1.54
C PHE A 327 -27.39 -3.44 -1.26
N GLU A 328 -28.04 -3.95 -0.21
CA GLU A 328 -28.01 -5.39 0.09
C GLU A 328 -28.75 -6.22 -0.96
N GLN A 329 -29.91 -5.76 -1.42
CA GLN A 329 -30.65 -6.43 -2.49
C GLN A 329 -29.88 -6.34 -3.82
N ASP A 330 -29.36 -5.16 -4.13
CA ASP A 330 -28.56 -4.93 -5.33
C ASP A 330 -27.30 -5.82 -5.34
N PHE A 331 -26.68 -6.05 -4.16
CA PHE A 331 -25.59 -6.99 -4.00
C PHE A 331 -26.01 -8.44 -4.28
N GLN A 332 -27.16 -8.89 -3.76
CA GLN A 332 -27.66 -10.24 -4.05
C GLN A 332 -27.89 -10.43 -5.55
N ASP A 333 -28.53 -9.45 -6.20
CA ASP A 333 -28.80 -9.50 -7.63
C ASP A 333 -27.48 -9.56 -8.43
N TRP A 334 -26.51 -8.71 -8.10
CA TRP A 334 -25.16 -8.75 -8.68
C TRP A 334 -24.49 -10.11 -8.47
N PHE A 335 -24.54 -10.66 -7.25
CA PHE A 335 -23.88 -11.90 -6.90
C PHE A 335 -24.43 -13.10 -7.68
N TYR A 336 -25.75 -13.19 -7.84
CA TYR A 336 -26.37 -14.28 -8.60
C TYR A 336 -26.14 -14.16 -10.11
N VAL A 337 -26.01 -12.95 -10.65
CA VAL A 337 -25.59 -12.74 -12.05
C VAL A 337 -24.17 -13.24 -12.26
N GLN A 338 -23.22 -12.85 -11.40
CA GLN A 338 -21.81 -13.30 -11.48
C GLN A 338 -21.69 -14.83 -11.46
N LYS A 339 -22.50 -15.50 -10.64
CA LYS A 339 -22.53 -16.97 -10.56
C LYS A 339 -23.05 -17.64 -11.85
N SER A 340 -23.82 -16.92 -12.68
CA SER A 340 -24.43 -17.45 -13.90
C SER A 340 -23.62 -17.21 -15.19
N GLU A 341 -22.68 -16.26 -15.16
CA GLU A 341 -21.92 -15.81 -16.34
C GLU A 341 -20.56 -16.52 -16.52
N ILE A 342 -20.17 -17.39 -15.59
CA ILE A 342 -18.90 -18.14 -15.56
C ILE A 342 -19.20 -19.62 -15.36
#